data_AF-A0A4D6HRQ7-F1
#
_entry.id   AF-A0A4D6HRQ7-F1
#
_cell.length_a   1.000
_cell.length_b   1.000
_cell.length_c   1.000
_cell.angle_alpha   90.00
_cell.angle_beta   90.00
_cell.angle_gamma   90.00
#
_symmetry.space_group_name_H-M   'P 1'
#
loop_
_entity.id
_entity.type
_entity.pdbx_description
1 polymer ?
#
loop_
_entity_poly.entity_id
_entity_poly.type
_entity_poly.pdbx_seq_one_letter_code
_entity_poly.pdbx_strand_id
1 'polypeptide(L)' 'MLVLVAGLALVGFGVAGLRYAPAIVTAQHRQGMAPLEGDEIDETDRIRATKWVGAVFVIGGLALLGYGIGVV' A
#
# COMPACT_ATOMS: atom_id res chain seq x y z
N MET A 1 -19.19 -10.58 -7.70
CA MET A 1 -19.06 -9.18 -8.18
C MET A 1 -18.35 -8.30 -7.17
N LEU A 2 -18.88 -8.07 -5.95
CA LEU A 2 -18.23 -7.23 -4.93
C LEU A 2 -16.81 -7.67 -4.56
N VAL A 3 -16.57 -8.98 -4.39
CA VAL A 3 -15.23 -9.54 -4.10
C VAL A 3 -14.22 -9.19 -5.19
N LEU A 4 -14.63 -9.24 -6.45
CA LEU A 4 -13.76 -8.91 -7.58
C LEU A 4 -13.43 -7.42 -7.62
N VAL A 5 -14.41 -6.56 -7.34
CA VAL A 5 -14.20 -5.11 -7.23
C VAL A 5 -13.25 -4.79 -6.09
N ALA A 6 -13.44 -5.39 -4.91
CA ALA A 6 -12.56 -5.21 -3.77
C ALA A 6 -11.13 -5.71 -4.08
N GLY A 7 -10.98 -6.86 -4.71
CA GLY A 7 -9.69 -7.39 -5.14
C GLY A 7 -8.97 -6.46 -6.11
N LEU A 8 -9.68 -5.95 -7.14
CA LEU A 8 -9.12 -4.97 -8.07
C LEU A 8 -8.72 -3.67 -7.38
N ALA A 9 -9.55 -3.16 -6.46
CA ALA A 9 -9.23 -1.96 -5.69
C ALA A 9 -7.97 -2.15 -4.85
N LEU A 10 -7.84 -3.28 -4.14
CA LEU A 10 -6.64 -3.60 -3.37
C LEU A 10 -5.39 -3.68 -4.24
N VAL A 11 -5.47 -4.34 -5.41
CA VAL A 11 -4.34 -4.37 -6.35
C VAL A 11 -3.99 -2.96 -6.83
N GLY A 12 -4.98 -2.15 -7.20
CA GLY A 12 -4.78 -0.76 -7.64
C GLY A 12 -4.08 0.09 -6.58
N PHE A 13 -4.59 0.08 -5.34
CA PHE A 13 -3.98 0.80 -4.23
C PHE A 13 -2.61 0.25 -3.86
N GLY A 14 -2.42 -1.08 -3.89
CA GLY A 14 -1.15 -1.71 -3.61
C GLY A 14 -0.06 -1.31 -4.62
N VAL A 15 -0.38 -1.33 -5.91
CA VAL A 15 0.51 -0.86 -6.98
C VAL A 15 0.80 0.63 -6.84
N ALA A 16 -0.20 1.45 -6.51
CA ALA A 16 0.01 2.87 -6.24
C ALA A 16 0.96 3.09 -5.06
N GLY A 17 0.78 2.35 -3.95
CA GLY A 17 1.69 2.40 -2.79
C GLY A 17 3.12 2.01 -3.16
N LEU A 18 3.32 0.97 -3.96
CA LEU A 18 4.64 0.54 -4.42
C LEU A 18 5.33 1.58 -5.31
N ARG A 19 4.58 2.18 -6.24
CA ARG A 19 5.11 3.10 -7.25
C ARG A 19 5.31 4.52 -6.72
N TYR A 20 4.41 4.98 -5.85
CA TYR A 20 4.38 6.36 -5.38
C TYR A 20 4.76 6.53 -3.91
N ALA A 21 5.29 5.49 -3.25
CA ALA A 21 5.73 5.57 -1.85
C ALA A 21 6.53 6.84 -1.48
N PRO A 22 7.55 7.27 -2.26
CA PRO A 22 8.27 8.51 -1.94
C PRO A 22 7.36 9.74 -1.95
N ALA A 23 6.53 9.89 -2.99
CA ALA A 23 5.61 11.02 -3.11
C ALA A 23 4.54 11.02 -2.00
N ILE A 24 4.07 9.84 -1.59
CA ILE A 24 3.12 9.68 -0.49
C ILE A 24 3.76 10.13 0.83
N VAL A 25 4.98 9.67 1.12
CA VAL A 25 5.71 10.05 2.35
C VAL A 25 6.00 11.55 2.37
N THR A 26 6.45 12.13 1.25
CA THR A 26 6.65 13.58 1.14
C THR A 26 5.34 14.36 1.34
N ALA A 27 4.22 13.89 0.79
CA ALA A 27 2.92 14.51 0.99
C ALA A 27 2.46 14.43 2.46
N GLN A 28 2.65 13.28 3.11
CA GLN A 28 2.35 13.09 4.53
C GLN A 28 3.19 14.03 5.40
N HIS A 29 4.48 14.19 5.08
CA HIS A 29 5.36 15.12 5.78
C HIS A 29 4.88 16.58 5.64
N ARG A 30 4.52 17.01 4.42
CA ARG A 30 3.95 18.36 4.18
C ARG A 30 2.63 18.61 4.92
N GLN A 31 1.86 17.55 5.18
CA GLN A 31 0.59 17.63 5.89
C GLN A 31 0.74 17.52 7.41
N GLY A 32 1.97 17.44 7.95
CA GLY A 32 2.20 17.24 9.37
C GLY A 32 1.73 15.88 9.87
N MET A 33 1.52 14.91 8.97
CA MET A 33 1.07 13.55 9.29
C MET A 33 2.24 12.60 9.56
N ALA A 34 3.46 13.12 9.65
CA ALA A 34 4.64 12.36 10.04
C ALA A 34 4.57 12.03 11.55
N PRO A 35 4.21 10.80 11.97
CA PRO A 35 3.79 10.55 13.36
C PRO A 35 4.95 10.49 14.36
N LEU A 36 6.20 10.52 13.88
CA LEU A 36 7.41 10.33 14.67
C LEU A 36 8.42 11.37 14.21
N GLU A 37 8.64 12.41 15.02
CA GLU A 37 9.69 13.41 14.80
C GLU A 37 11.02 13.03 15.49
N GLY A 38 11.15 11.77 15.94
CA GLY A 38 12.38 11.28 16.57
C GLY A 38 13.37 10.68 15.56
N ASP A 39 14.66 10.82 15.86
CA ASP A 39 15.82 10.26 15.13
C ASP A 39 15.79 8.72 14.91
N GLU A 40 14.75 8.02 15.36
CA GLU A 40 14.63 6.57 15.31
C GLU A 40 14.08 6.02 13.98
N ILE A 41 13.32 6.81 13.20
CA ILE A 41 12.74 6.35 11.92
C ILE A 41 13.02 7.34 10.79
N ASP A 42 13.97 6.94 9.93
CA ASP A 42 14.38 7.67 8.73
C ASP A 42 13.27 7.69 7.65
N GLU A 43 13.36 8.66 6.74
CA GLU A 43 12.49 8.76 5.56
C GLU A 43 12.57 7.48 4.70
N THR A 44 13.76 6.87 4.60
CA THR A 44 13.96 5.60 3.89
C THR A 44 13.10 4.48 4.46
N ASP A 45 13.00 4.39 5.79
CA ASP A 45 12.21 3.37 6.46
C ASP A 45 10.71 3.58 6.26
N ARG A 46 10.25 4.84 6.23
CA ARG A 46 8.85 5.19 5.92
C ARG A 46 8.49 4.81 4.49
N ILE A 47 9.38 5.09 3.54
CA ILE A 47 9.21 4.70 2.14
C ILE A 47 9.17 3.17 2.04
N ARG A 48 10.08 2.48 2.72
CA ARG A 48 10.13 1.01 2.76
C ARG A 48 8.84 0.43 3.36
N ALA A 49 8.37 0.96 4.48
CA ALA A 49 7.12 0.52 5.11
C ALA A 49 5.91 0.75 4.18
N THR A 50 5.83 1.91 3.51
CA THR A 50 4.76 2.21 2.54
C THR A 50 4.77 1.22 1.37
N LYS A 51 5.96 0.86 0.86
CA LYS A 51 6.10 -0.17 -0.18
C LYS A 51 5.66 -1.54 0.32
N TRP A 52 6.02 -1.94 1.54
CA TRP A 52 5.61 -3.22 2.11
C TRP A 52 4.09 -3.31 2.28
N VAL A 53 3.46 -2.25 2.78
CA VAL A 53 1.99 -2.18 2.85
C VAL A 53 1.39 -2.29 1.45
N GLY A 54 1.95 -1.60 0.46
CA GLY A 54 1.56 -1.74 -0.94
C GLY A 54 1.66 -3.18 -1.45
N ALA A 55 2.76 -3.89 -1.15
CA ALA A 55 2.94 -5.28 -1.52
C ALA A 55 1.89 -6.21 -0.87
N VAL A 56 1.57 -6.00 0.42
CA VAL A 56 0.52 -6.75 1.12
C VAL A 56 -0.84 -6.54 0.46
N PHE A 57 -1.15 -5.31 0.07
CA PHE A 57 -2.40 -4.98 -0.64
C PHE A 57 -2.48 -5.69 -2.00
N VAL A 58 -1.37 -5.72 -2.76
CA VAL A 58 -1.33 -6.48 -4.03
C VAL A 58 -1.55 -7.97 -3.78
N ILE A 59 -0.84 -8.58 -2.84
CA ILE A 59 -0.95 -10.01 -2.53
C ILE A 59 -2.38 -10.36 -2.09
N GLY A 60 -2.94 -9.60 -1.15
CA GLY A 60 -4.31 -9.80 -0.67
C GLY A 60 -5.35 -9.58 -1.76
N GLY A 61 -5.16 -8.57 -2.61
CA GLY A 61 -6.01 -8.31 -3.77
C GLY A 61 -6.00 -9.47 -4.77
N LEU A 62 -4.83 -10.00 -5.11
CA LEU A 62 -4.69 -11.17 -5.98
C LEU A 62 -5.34 -12.41 -5.37
N ALA A 63 -5.21 -12.63 -4.06
CA ALA A 63 -5.87 -13.73 -3.36
C ALA A 63 -7.40 -13.62 -3.43
N LEU A 64 -7.96 -12.42 -3.22
CA LEU A 64 -9.40 -12.17 -3.36
C LEU A 64 -9.88 -12.36 -4.80
N LEU A 65 -9.09 -11.95 -5.79
CA LEU A 65 -9.41 -12.20 -7.20
C LEU A 65 -9.44 -13.68 -7.50
N GLY A 66 -8.42 -14.43 -7.06
CA GLY A 66 -8.33 -15.89 -7.21
C GLY A 66 -9.54 -16.60 -6.59
N TYR A 67 -9.90 -16.23 -5.36
CA TYR A 67 -11.10 -16.75 -4.70
C TYR A 67 -12.38 -16.38 -5.48
N GLY A 68 -12.51 -15.13 -5.91
CA GLY A 68 -13.70 -14.64 -6.62
C GLY A 68 -13.95 -15.29 -7.99
N ILE A 69 -12.91 -15.85 -8.62
CA ILE A 69 -13.00 -16.59 -9.89
C ILE A 69 -12.94 -18.12 -9.72
N GLY A 70 -12.85 -18.62 -8.48
CA GLY A 70 -12.83 -20.06 -8.18
C GLY A 70 -11.49 -20.76 -8.45
N VAL A 71 -10.38 -20.01 -8.47
CA VAL A 71 -9.02 -20.56 -8.62
C VAL A 71 -8.41 -20.97 -7.26
N VAL A 72 -8.89 -20.37 -6.17
CA VAL A 72 -8.46 -20.62 -4.78
C VAL A 72 -9.65 -20.99 -3.92
#